data_AF-A0A225VGR6-F1
#
_entry.id   AF-A0A225VGR6-F1
#
_cell.length_a   1.000
_cell.length_b   1.000
_cell.length_c   1.000
_cell.angle_alpha   90.00
_cell.angle_beta   90.00
_cell.angle_gamma   90.00
#
_symmetry.space_group_name_H-M   'P 1'
#
loop_
_entity.id
_entity.type
_entity.pdbx_description
1 polymer ?
#
loop_
_entity_poly.entity_id
_entity_poly.type
_entity_poly.pdbx_seq_one_letter_code
_entity_poly.pdbx_strand_id
1 'polypeptide(L)' 'MCILEGVSGKYPWGITMPDNAVVFHVLQRQIIPQRPVNCSKTAYHLVKKMCRFNPNERLGINEVVNVLSGFKR' A
#
# COMPACT_ATOMS: atom_id res chain seq x y z
N MET A 1 3.60 -2.16 2.98
CA MET A 1 3.09 -0.79 3.21
C MET A 1 4.15 0.30 3.05
N CYS A 2 5.44 -0.03 3.08
CA CYS A 2 6.55 0.92 3.07
C CYS A 2 6.55 1.91 1.90
N ILE A 3 6.01 1.55 0.73
CA ILE A 3 5.88 2.49 -0.40
C ILE A 3 5.02 3.70 -0.02
N LEU A 4 3.89 3.50 0.68
CA LEU A 4 3.04 4.62 1.11
C LEU A 4 3.75 5.50 2.14
N GLU A 5 4.45 4.88 3.08
CA GLU A 5 5.21 5.59 4.11
C GLU A 5 6.36 6.39 3.50
N GLY A 6 7.18 5.77 2.65
CA GLY A 6 8.31 6.43 2.00
C GLY A 6 7.90 7.58 1.07
N VAL A 7 6.78 7.47 0.37
CA VAL A 7 6.26 8.56 -0.49
C VAL A 7 5.56 9.64 0.32
N SER A 8 4.88 9.27 1.42
CA SER A 8 4.08 10.23 2.19
C SER A 8 4.82 10.92 3.32
N GLY A 9 5.86 10.30 3.87
CA GLY A 9 6.51 10.68 5.13
C GLY A 9 5.63 10.44 6.35
N LYS A 10 4.53 9.67 6.22
CA LYS A 10 3.53 9.44 7.27
C LYS A 10 3.23 7.96 7.43
N TYR A 11 2.81 7.58 8.63
CA TYR A 11 2.30 6.24 8.88
C TYR A 11 1.07 5.96 8.02
N PRO A 12 1.00 4.81 7.32
CA PRO A 12 -0.07 4.54 6.37
C PRO A 12 -1.48 4.56 6.96
N TRP A 13 -1.66 4.02 8.18
CA TRP A 13 -2.95 4.05 8.89
C TRP A 13 -3.12 5.27 9.81
N GLY A 14 -2.19 6.23 9.76
CA GLY A 14 -2.12 7.37 10.67
C GLY A 14 -1.54 7.02 12.04
N ILE A 15 -1.44 8.02 12.91
CA ILE A 15 -0.91 7.89 14.28
C ILE A 15 -1.99 7.70 15.35
N THR A 16 -3.26 7.94 14.99
CA THR A 16 -4.39 7.94 15.92
C THR A 16 -5.18 6.64 15.89
N MET A 17 -5.00 5.81 14.86
CA MET A 17 -5.70 4.54 14.74
C MET A 17 -5.01 3.47 15.59
N PRO A 18 -5.70 2.85 16.56
CA PRO A 18 -5.11 1.78 17.36
C PRO A 18 -4.95 0.49 16.54
N ASP A 19 -3.99 -0.34 16.91
CA ASP A 19 -3.64 -1.56 16.16
C ASP A 19 -4.82 -2.54 16.00
N ASN A 20 -5.68 -2.66 17.00
CA ASN A 20 -6.88 -3.51 16.92
C ASN A 20 -7.85 -3.03 15.82
N ALA A 21 -7.98 -1.72 15.62
CA ALA A 21 -8.77 -1.15 14.53
C ALA A 21 -8.11 -1.43 13.18
N VAL A 22 -6.78 -1.34 13.09
CA VAL A 22 -6.03 -1.72 11.88
C VAL A 22 -6.27 -3.20 11.53
N VAL A 23 -6.15 -4.09 12.52
CA VAL A 23 -6.41 -5.53 12.34
C VAL A 23 -7.84 -5.77 11.86
N PHE A 24 -8.83 -5.11 12.45
CA PHE A 24 -10.22 -5.21 12.00
C PHE A 24 -10.39 -4.73 10.55
N HIS A 25 -9.81 -3.60 10.18
CA HIS A 25 -9.88 -3.06 8.82
C HIS A 25 -9.22 -3.98 7.78
N VAL A 26 -8.07 -4.56 8.11
CA VAL A 26 -7.33 -5.45 7.21
C VAL A 26 -8.00 -6.82 7.09
N LEU A 27 -8.39 -7.44 8.21
CA LEU A 27 -8.89 -8.82 8.20
C LEU A 27 -10.38 -8.91 7.91
N GLN A 28 -11.19 -8.02 8.48
CA GLN A 28 -12.66 -8.10 8.37
C GLN A 28 -13.19 -7.28 7.20
N ARG A 29 -12.65 -6.08 6.99
CA ARG A 29 -13.08 -5.21 5.88
C ARG A 29 -12.26 -5.37 4.62
N GLN A 30 -11.13 -6.07 4.69
CA GLN A 30 -10.23 -6.30 3.54
C GLN A 30 -9.80 -5.01 2.83
N ILE A 31 -9.68 -3.92 3.59
CA ILE A 31 -9.26 -2.62 3.07
C ILE A 31 -7.79 -2.36 3.36
N ILE A 32 -7.19 -1.54 2.51
CA ILE A 32 -5.87 -0.94 2.74
C ILE A 32 -6.04 0.57 3.00
N PRO A 33 -5.04 1.25 3.57
CA PRO A 33 -5.08 2.70 3.77
C PRO A 33 -5.38 3.48 2.52
N GLN A 34 -6.05 4.61 2.72
CA GLN A 34 -6.33 5.55 1.65
C GLN A 34 -5.04 6.09 1.03
N ARG A 35 -5.14 6.48 -0.24
CA ARG A 35 -4.02 7.07 -0.99
C ARG A 35 -3.62 8.42 -0.37
N PRO A 36 -2.36 8.59 0.07
CA PRO A 36 -1.86 9.89 0.49
C PRO A 36 -1.91 10.91 -0.65
N VAL A 37 -2.10 12.20 -0.33
CA VAL A 37 -2.22 13.28 -1.32
C VAL A 37 -0.99 13.37 -2.23
N ASN A 38 0.20 13.23 -1.65
CA ASN A 38 1.50 13.23 -2.32
C ASN A 38 1.86 11.89 -2.99
N CYS A 39 1.00 10.87 -2.92
CA CYS A 39 1.23 9.60 -3.59
C CYS A 39 0.61 9.58 -4.99
N SER A 40 1.40 9.30 -6.02
CA SER A 40 0.90 9.20 -7.39
C SER A 40 -0.13 8.06 -7.52
N LYS A 41 -1.09 8.21 -8.45
CA LYS A 41 -2.10 7.17 -8.72
C LYS A 41 -1.44 5.84 -9.10
N THR A 42 -0.34 5.89 -9.85
CA THR A 42 0.42 4.73 -10.30
C THR A 42 1.11 4.01 -9.12
N ALA A 43 1.80 4.74 -8.25
CA ALA A 43 2.43 4.16 -7.06
C ALA A 43 1.39 3.54 -6.12
N TYR A 44 0.25 4.21 -5.94
CA TYR A 44 -0.84 3.66 -5.13
C TYR A 44 -1.48 2.41 -5.76
N HIS A 45 -1.61 2.37 -7.09
CA HIS A 45 -2.12 1.20 -7.79
C HIS A 45 -1.19 -0.01 -7.65
N LEU A 46 0.13 0.22 -7.68
CA LEU A 46 1.12 -0.82 -7.37
C LEU A 46 0.91 -1.37 -5.95
N VAL A 47 0.74 -0.51 -4.95
CA VAL A 47 0.46 -0.93 -3.56
C VAL A 47 -0.82 -1.77 -3.49
N LYS A 48 -1.90 -1.39 -4.17
CA LYS A 48 -3.14 -2.20 -4.23
C LYS A 48 -2.91 -3.59 -4.79
N LYS A 49 -2.06 -3.74 -5.81
CA LYS A 49 -1.74 -5.06 -6.39
C LYS A 49 -0.84 -5.88 -5.46
N MET A 50 0.12 -5.27 -4.77
CA MET A 50 1.00 -5.96 -3.81
C MET A 50 0.24 -6.40 -2.55
N CYS A 51 -0.73 -5.61 -2.11
CA CYS A 51 -1.46 -5.80 -0.86
C CYS A 51 -2.87 -6.37 -1.08
N ARG A 52 -3.07 -7.22 -2.10
CA ARG A 52 -4.30 -8.00 -2.23
C ARG A 52 -4.47 -8.92 -1.02
N PHE A 53 -5.72 -9.03 -0.56
CA PHE A 53 -6.05 -9.86 0.59
C PHE A 53 -5.67 -11.32 0.32
N ASN A 54 -6.16 -11.88 -0.78
CA ASN A 54 -5.76 -13.19 -1.28
C ASN A 54 -4.28 -13.18 -1.71
N PRO A 55 -3.41 -14.00 -1.10
CA PRO A 55 -1.99 -14.07 -1.45
C PRO A 55 -1.73 -14.42 -2.92
N ASN A 56 -2.58 -15.26 -3.52
CA ASN A 56 -2.42 -15.71 -4.91
C ASN A 56 -2.72 -14.61 -5.95
N GLU A 57 -3.36 -13.52 -5.52
CA GLU A 57 -3.65 -12.35 -6.37
C GLU A 57 -2.58 -11.25 -6.24
N ARG A 58 -1.57 -11.46 -5.37
CA ARG A 58 -0.53 -10.46 -5.14
C ARG A 58 0.47 -10.45 -6.30
N LEU A 59 0.87 -9.24 -6.67
CA LEU A 59 1.88 -9.03 -7.70
C LEU A 59 3.23 -9.65 -7.28
N GLY A 60 3.91 -10.34 -8.20
CA GLY A 60 5.21 -10.95 -7.94
C GLY A 60 6.31 -9.90 -7.78
N ILE A 61 7.36 -10.22 -7.01
CA ILE A 61 8.43 -9.25 -6.71
C ILE A 61 9.15 -8.74 -7.97
N ASN A 62 9.35 -9.59 -8.99
CA ASN A 62 9.97 -9.20 -10.25
C ASN A 62 9.13 -8.14 -10.99
N GLU A 63 7.81 -8.31 -11.00
CA GLU A 63 6.89 -7.34 -11.59
C GLU A 63 6.87 -6.04 -10.79
N VAL A 64 6.93 -6.11 -9.46
CA VAL A 64 7.05 -4.93 -8.59
C VAL A 64 8.29 -4.13 -8.95
N VAL A 65 9.46 -4.78 -9.07
CA VAL A 65 10.72 -4.13 -9.45
C VAL A 65 10.63 -3.50 -10.84
N ASN A 66 10.02 -4.19 -11.81
CA ASN A 66 9.83 -3.67 -13.16
C ASN A 66 8.91 -2.44 -13.21
N VAL A 67 7.83 -2.43 -12.42
CA VAL A 67 6.99 -1.22 -12.29
C VAL A 67 7.78 -0.10 -11.61
N LEU A 68 8.58 -0.44 -10.60
CA LEU A 68 9.36 0.54 -9.84
C LEU A 68 10.45 1.21 -10.68
N SER A 69 11.12 0.48 -11.56
CA SER A 69 12.15 1.02 -12.47
C SER A 69 11.59 2.02 -13.48
N GLY A 70 10.28 1.96 -13.75
CA GLY A 70 9.57 2.91 -14.60
C GLY A 70 9.29 4.26 -13.96
N PHE A 71 9.41 4.40 -12.63
CA PHE A 71 9.29 5.71 -11.99
C PHE A 71 10.57 6.52 -12.23
N LYS A 72 10.44 7.61 -13.01
CA LYS A 72 11.53 8.57 -13.19
C LYS A 72 11.69 9.41 -11.92
N ARG A 73 12.94 9.67 -11.54
CA ARG A 73 13.32 10.61 -10.47
C ARG A 73 12.95 12.03 -10.84
#